data_AF-A0A7J4K601-F1
#
_entry.id   AF-A0A7J4K601-F1
#
_cell.length_a   1.000
_cell.length_b   1.000
_cell.length_c   1.000
_cell.angle_alpha   90.00
_cell.angle_beta   90.00
_cell.angle_gamma   90.00
#
_symmetry.space_group_name_H-M   'P 1'
#
loop_
_entity.id
_entity.type
_entity.pdbx_description
1 polymer ?
#
loop_
_entity_poly.entity_id
_entity_poly.type
_entity_poly.pdbx_seq_one_letter_code
_entity_poly.pdbx_strand_id
1 'polypeptide(L)'
;MRITSATETERKKHPYHRPAFIKKAVGVKPTRVAASYDSRKEFRLDPAGYFIIKVFYAKKLIGARFCTNDHVPRYDITGKAAEEIAQTIARMHLVTAPGHFAYLGHELHKAEVALKLHLNFVQDSPLDYAKKTKKKESDNLPE
;
A
#
# COMPACT_ATOMS: atom_id res chain seq x y z
N MET A 1 9.90 -14.33 -20.98
CA MET A 1 11.18 -13.90 -20.38
C MET A 1 11.52 -14.88 -19.25
N ARG A 2 12.49 -15.78 -19.44
CA ARG A 2 12.82 -16.82 -18.46
C ARG A 2 13.63 -16.19 -17.32
N ILE A 3 13.06 -16.15 -16.12
CA ILE A 3 13.83 -15.86 -14.91
C ILE A 3 14.56 -17.16 -14.59
N THR A 4 15.84 -17.26 -14.95
CA THR A 4 16.70 -18.35 -14.50
C THR A 4 16.86 -18.25 -12.99
N SER A 5 16.21 -19.14 -12.26
CA SER A 5 16.33 -19.21 -10.80
C SER A 5 17.73 -19.67 -10.41
N ALA A 6 18.47 -18.81 -9.68
CA ALA A 6 19.75 -19.18 -9.08
C ALA A 6 19.58 -20.42 -8.19
N THR A 7 20.58 -21.31 -8.22
CA THR A 7 20.61 -22.54 -7.43
C THR A 7 20.62 -22.22 -5.93
N GLU A 8 20.05 -23.11 -5.13
CA GLU A 8 19.83 -22.92 -3.68
C GLU A 8 21.13 -22.64 -2.89
N THR A 9 22.27 -23.05 -3.43
CA THR A 9 23.61 -22.82 -2.91
C THR A 9 24.08 -21.35 -3.04
N GLU A 10 23.64 -20.60 -4.05
CA GLU A 10 23.99 -19.17 -4.22
C GLU A 10 23.23 -18.26 -3.24
N ARG A 11 21.98 -18.61 -2.89
CA ARG A 11 21.16 -17.85 -1.93
C ARG A 11 21.77 -17.75 -0.53
N LYS A 12 22.61 -18.72 -0.14
CA LYS A 12 23.23 -18.77 1.19
C LYS A 12 24.33 -17.71 1.40
N LYS A 13 24.92 -17.12 0.34
CA LYS A 13 25.99 -16.13 0.49
C LYS A 13 25.49 -14.70 0.63
N HIS A 14 24.34 -14.36 0.04
CA HIS A 14 23.76 -13.02 0.10
C HIS A 14 22.25 -13.09 0.37
N PRO A 15 21.77 -12.68 1.56
CA PRO A 15 20.36 -12.78 1.91
C PRO A 15 19.45 -11.85 1.09
N TYR A 16 20.03 -10.87 0.39
CA TYR A 16 19.31 -9.90 -0.45
C TYR A 16 19.80 -9.96 -1.90
N HIS A 17 18.86 -9.81 -2.83
CA HIS A 17 19.19 -9.68 -4.25
C HIS A 17 19.97 -8.38 -4.49
N ARG A 18 21.15 -8.49 -5.12
CA ARG A 18 21.96 -7.33 -5.48
C ARG A 18 21.41 -6.70 -6.76
N PRO A 19 21.04 -5.40 -6.77
CA PRO A 19 20.63 -4.72 -7.99
C PRO A 19 21.72 -4.71 -9.05
N ALA A 20 21.33 -4.84 -10.32
CA ALA A 20 22.24 -4.93 -11.46
C ALA A 20 23.17 -3.70 -11.63
N PHE A 21 22.72 -2.51 -11.19
CA PHE A 21 23.49 -1.27 -11.29
C PHE A 21 24.66 -1.19 -10.28
N ILE A 22 24.68 -2.04 -9.26
CA ILE A 22 25.80 -2.10 -8.32
C ILE A 22 26.92 -2.93 -8.94
N LYS A 23 27.97 -2.27 -9.45
CA LYS A 23 29.13 -2.93 -10.11
C LYS A 23 30.14 -3.55 -9.14
N LYS A 24 30.31 -2.99 -7.94
CA LYS A 24 31.18 -3.54 -6.89
C LYS A 24 30.49 -3.46 -5.53
N ALA A 25 30.63 -4.49 -4.70
CA ALA A 25 30.16 -4.45 -3.33
C ALA A 25 31.07 -3.55 -2.49
N VAL A 26 30.48 -2.62 -1.75
CA VAL A 26 31.20 -1.86 -0.72
C VAL A 26 31.36 -2.80 0.48
N GLY A 27 32.59 -3.00 0.97
CA GLY A 27 32.90 -3.93 2.07
C GLY A 27 32.39 -3.51 3.46
N VAL A 28 31.46 -2.56 3.53
CA VAL A 28 30.88 -2.08 4.77
C VAL A 28 29.80 -3.05 5.22
N LYS A 29 29.94 -3.58 6.43
CA LYS A 29 28.91 -4.43 7.05
C LYS A 29 27.75 -3.55 7.52
N PRO A 30 26.49 -3.84 7.14
CA PRO A 30 25.35 -3.06 7.61
C PRO A 30 25.07 -3.32 9.09
N THR A 31 24.63 -2.28 9.81
CA THR A 31 24.05 -2.42 11.14
C THR A 31 22.74 -3.19 11.04
N ARG A 32 22.53 -4.17 11.91
CA ARG A 32 21.29 -4.96 11.96
C ARG A 32 20.35 -4.35 12.99
N VAL A 33 19.12 -4.06 12.57
CA VAL A 33 18.06 -3.53 13.42
C VAL A 33 16.85 -4.46 13.28
N ALA A 34 16.26 -4.89 14.39
CA ALA A 34 15.01 -5.65 14.38
C ALA A 34 13.83 -4.69 14.18
N ALA A 35 12.87 -5.07 13.33
CA ALA A 35 11.67 -4.28 13.14
C ALA A 35 10.76 -4.37 14.39
N SER A 36 10.17 -3.25 14.79
CA SER A 36 9.23 -3.16 15.91
C SER A 36 8.20 -2.08 15.64
N TYR A 37 6.95 -2.33 16.01
CA TYR A 37 5.87 -1.35 16.00
C TYR A 37 4.78 -1.77 17.00
N ASP A 38 4.38 -0.86 17.89
CA ASP A 38 3.28 -1.03 18.85
C ASP A 38 2.20 0.02 18.58
N SER A 39 1.15 -0.38 17.85
CA SER A 39 0.09 0.53 17.44
C SER A 39 -0.61 1.21 18.62
N ARG A 40 -0.70 0.57 19.79
CA ARG A 40 -1.36 1.19 20.96
C ARG A 40 -0.57 2.34 21.53
N LYS A 41 0.76 2.31 21.40
CA LYS A 41 1.66 3.32 21.96
C LYS A 41 2.00 4.40 20.93
N GLU A 42 2.26 3.98 19.71
CA GLU A 42 2.85 4.81 18.66
C GLU A 42 1.82 5.44 17.73
N PHE A 43 0.61 4.88 17.62
CA PHE A 43 -0.41 5.47 16.75
C PHE A 43 -0.87 6.83 17.29
N ARG A 44 -0.93 7.80 16.38
CA ARG A 44 -1.42 9.16 16.59
C ARG A 44 -2.17 9.56 15.34
N LEU A 45 -3.32 10.22 15.47
CA LEU A 45 -4.08 10.72 14.32
C LEU A 45 -3.28 11.74 13.51
N ASP A 46 -3.52 11.81 12.20
CA ASP A 46 -2.83 12.78 11.35
C ASP A 46 -3.47 14.13 11.61
N PRO A 47 -2.69 15.19 11.85
CA PRO A 47 -3.21 16.54 11.89
C PRO A 47 -4.04 16.92 10.64
N ALA A 48 -3.70 16.41 9.45
CA ALA A 48 -4.41 16.72 8.22
C ALA A 48 -5.80 16.07 8.15
N GLY A 49 -5.94 14.83 8.62
CA GLY A 49 -7.17 14.06 8.49
C GLY A 49 -6.93 12.57 8.29
N TYR A 50 -7.88 11.90 7.65
CA TYR A 50 -7.84 10.46 7.43
C TYR A 50 -8.37 10.07 6.05
N PHE A 51 -8.10 8.82 5.66
CA PHE A 51 -8.52 8.26 4.39
C PHE A 51 -9.50 7.10 4.58
N ILE A 52 -10.51 7.06 3.71
CA ILE A 52 -11.39 5.92 3.51
C ILE A 52 -11.05 5.31 2.16
N ILE A 53 -10.67 4.04 2.13
CA ILE A 53 -10.30 3.33 0.91
C ILE A 53 -11.42 2.40 0.46
N LYS A 54 -11.74 2.45 -0.83
CA LYS A 54 -12.72 1.58 -1.46
C LYS A 54 -12.17 1.01 -2.77
N VAL A 55 -12.54 -0.23 -3.07
CA VAL A 55 -12.30 -0.85 -4.38
C VAL A 55 -13.61 -0.84 -5.19
N PHE A 56 -13.57 -0.22 -6.35
CA PHE A 56 -14.67 -0.17 -7.33
C PHE A 56 -14.41 -1.22 -8.42
N TYR A 57 -14.76 -2.48 -8.14
CA TYR A 57 -14.47 -3.61 -9.03
C TYR A 57 -15.03 -3.44 -10.45
N ALA A 58 -16.23 -2.87 -10.59
CA ALA A 58 -16.87 -2.57 -11.87
C ALA A 58 -16.02 -1.68 -12.78
N LYS A 59 -15.59 -0.54 -12.23
CA LYS A 59 -14.77 0.45 -12.91
C LYS A 59 -13.30 0.04 -13.02
N LYS A 60 -12.91 -1.03 -12.33
CA LYS A 60 -11.51 -1.45 -12.13
C LYS A 60 -10.67 -0.30 -11.55
N LEU A 61 -11.20 0.36 -10.51
CA LEU A 61 -10.55 1.48 -9.83
C LEU A 61 -10.43 1.23 -8.32
N ILE A 62 -9.44 1.87 -7.72
CA ILE A 62 -9.33 2.09 -6.27
C ILE A 62 -9.68 3.57 -6.04
N GLY A 63 -10.41 3.86 -4.97
CA GLY A 63 -10.62 5.21 -4.49
C GLY A 63 -10.11 5.40 -3.08
N ALA A 64 -9.51 6.55 -2.84
CA ALA A 64 -9.10 7.04 -1.54
C ALA A 64 -9.80 8.39 -1.31
N ARG A 65 -10.77 8.40 -0.39
CA ARG A 65 -11.46 9.62 0.03
C ARG A 65 -10.70 10.22 1.20
N PHE A 66 -10.28 11.46 1.07
CA PHE A 66 -9.70 12.24 2.16
C PHE A 66 -10.80 12.99 2.91
N CYS A 67 -10.79 12.87 4.24
CA CYS A 67 -11.65 13.60 5.16
C CYS A 67 -10.80 14.35 6.18
N THR A 68 -11.20 15.57 6.54
CA THR A 68 -10.60 16.27 7.68
C THR A 68 -10.97 15.60 9.00
N ASN A 69 -10.30 15.97 10.10
CA ASN A 69 -10.61 15.45 11.43
C ASN A 69 -12.03 15.82 11.91
N ASP A 70 -12.66 16.83 11.32
CA ASP A 70 -14.09 17.18 11.53
C ASP A 70 -15.05 16.35 10.65
N HIS A 71 -14.57 15.25 10.08
CA HIS A 71 -15.33 14.32 9.22
C HIS A 71 -15.84 14.92 7.90
N VAL A 72 -15.26 16.04 7.44
CA VAL A 72 -15.65 16.69 6.19
C VAL A 72 -14.88 16.08 5.02
N PRO A 73 -15.54 15.44 4.02
CA PRO A 73 -14.89 14.98 2.80
C PRO A 73 -14.33 16.16 2.01
N ARG A 74 -13.10 16.05 1.52
CA ARG A 74 -12.44 17.12 0.73
C ARG A 74 -11.99 16.67 -0.65
N TYR A 75 -11.49 15.44 -0.78
CA TYR A 75 -10.99 14.93 -2.04
C TYR A 75 -11.37 13.47 -2.23
N ASP A 76 -11.78 13.11 -3.45
CA ASP A 76 -11.88 11.73 -3.92
C ASP A 76 -10.78 11.49 -4.95
N ILE A 77 -9.78 10.69 -4.57
CA ILE A 77 -8.64 10.38 -5.44
C ILE A 77 -8.83 8.96 -5.93
N THR A 78 -8.98 8.80 -7.25
CA THR A 78 -9.17 7.48 -7.87
C THR A 78 -8.03 7.15 -8.82
N GLY A 79 -7.73 5.86 -8.96
CA GLY A 79 -6.65 5.37 -9.80
C GLY A 79 -6.69 3.86 -9.96
N LYS A 80 -5.82 3.33 -10.82
CA LYS A 80 -5.74 1.86 -11.07
C LYS A 80 -4.63 1.19 -10.28
N ALA A 81 -3.64 1.96 -9.84
CA ALA A 81 -2.48 1.47 -9.11
C ALA A 81 -2.34 2.19 -7.75
N ALA A 82 -1.88 1.47 -6.74
CA ALA A 82 -1.63 2.03 -5.42
C ALA A 82 -0.58 3.15 -5.46
N GLU A 83 0.47 2.97 -6.24
CA GLU A 83 1.55 3.93 -6.39
C GLU A 83 1.07 5.26 -6.98
N GLU A 84 0.23 5.23 -8.02
CA GLU A 84 -0.36 6.41 -8.64
C GLU A 84 -1.15 7.25 -7.61
N ILE A 85 -1.98 6.59 -6.81
CA ILE A 85 -2.81 7.24 -5.79
C ILE A 85 -1.92 7.78 -4.66
N ALA A 86 -0.99 6.98 -4.15
CA ALA A 86 -0.10 7.36 -3.07
C ALA A 86 0.78 8.57 -3.44
N GLN A 87 1.36 8.58 -4.64
CA GLN A 87 2.17 9.69 -5.14
C GLN A 87 1.33 10.96 -5.35
N THR A 88 0.07 10.82 -5.75
CA THR A 88 -0.86 11.96 -5.85
C THR A 88 -1.16 12.56 -4.49
N ILE A 89 -1.46 11.72 -3.49
CA ILE A 89 -1.66 12.15 -2.09
C ILE A 89 -0.42 12.85 -1.54
N ALA A 90 0.77 12.33 -1.83
CA ALA A 90 2.04 12.93 -1.42
C ALA A 90 2.27 14.32 -2.03
N ARG A 91 2.07 14.47 -3.36
CA ARG A 91 2.18 15.78 -4.04
C ARG A 91 1.18 16.81 -3.54
N MET A 92 0.00 16.36 -3.10
CA MET A 92 -1.04 17.24 -2.54
C MET A 92 -0.83 17.53 -1.04
N HIS A 93 0.19 16.94 -0.41
CA HIS A 93 0.47 17.13 1.02
C HIS A 93 -0.71 16.81 1.95
N LEU A 94 -1.52 15.79 1.64
CA LEU A 94 -2.72 15.42 2.41
C LEU A 94 -2.44 14.48 3.60
N VAL A 95 -1.18 14.11 3.81
CA VAL A 95 -0.70 13.34 4.98
C VAL A 95 0.51 14.08 5.51
N THR A 96 0.62 14.22 6.83
CA THR A 96 1.74 14.91 7.47
C THR A 96 2.62 13.97 8.29
N ALA A 97 2.06 12.89 8.82
CA ALA A 97 2.81 11.92 9.62
C ALA A 97 3.45 10.83 8.73
N PRO A 98 4.78 10.58 8.83
CA PRO A 98 5.45 9.53 8.06
C PRO A 98 4.86 8.12 8.28
N GLY A 99 4.46 7.81 9.51
CA GLY A 99 3.79 6.54 9.83
C GLY A 99 2.47 6.36 9.08
N HIS A 100 1.75 7.45 8.83
CA HIS A 100 0.51 7.42 8.05
C HIS A 100 0.74 7.29 6.56
N PHE A 101 1.82 7.86 6.02
CA PHE A 101 2.24 7.56 4.66
C PHE A 101 2.54 6.07 4.48
N ALA A 102 3.26 5.45 5.43
CA ALA A 102 3.56 4.03 5.39
C ALA A 102 2.28 3.15 5.46
N TYR A 103 1.38 3.47 6.40
CA TYR A 103 0.08 2.80 6.52
C TYR A 103 -0.77 2.96 5.25
N LEU A 104 -0.87 4.17 4.72
CA LEU A 104 -1.66 4.46 3.53
C LEU A 104 -1.15 3.67 2.32
N GLY A 105 0.17 3.62 2.10
CA GLY A 105 0.76 2.80 1.05
C GLY A 105 0.43 1.31 1.21
N HIS A 106 0.48 0.80 2.45
CA HIS A 106 0.09 -0.59 2.76
C HIS A 106 -1.38 -0.88 2.41
N GLU A 107 -2.32 -0.03 2.85
CA GLU A 107 -3.74 -0.23 2.57
C GLU A 107 -4.08 -0.08 1.08
N LEU A 108 -3.49 0.90 0.39
CA LEU A 108 -3.67 1.09 -1.05
C LEU A 108 -3.15 -0.12 -1.83
N HIS A 109 -1.99 -0.68 -1.45
CA HIS A 109 -1.47 -1.87 -2.10
C HIS A 109 -2.37 -3.09 -1.88
N LYS A 110 -2.91 -3.28 -0.67
CA LYS A 110 -3.93 -4.32 -0.42
C LYS A 110 -5.16 -4.13 -1.30
N ALA A 111 -5.63 -2.88 -1.46
CA ALA A 111 -6.75 -2.58 -2.34
C ALA A 111 -6.45 -2.92 -3.81
N GLU A 112 -5.23 -2.65 -4.28
CA GLU A 112 -4.78 -3.00 -5.63
C GLU A 112 -4.73 -4.52 -5.84
N VAL A 113 -4.16 -5.26 -4.90
CA VAL A 113 -4.12 -6.73 -4.94
C VAL A 113 -5.54 -7.29 -4.95
N ALA A 114 -6.43 -6.77 -4.11
CA ALA A 114 -7.82 -7.18 -4.08
C ALA A 114 -8.53 -6.91 -5.40
N LEU A 115 -8.29 -5.75 -6.02
CA LEU A 115 -8.84 -5.41 -7.32
C LEU A 115 -8.36 -6.39 -8.41
N LYS A 116 -7.05 -6.62 -8.51
CA LYS A 116 -6.43 -7.50 -9.53
C LYS A 116 -6.89 -8.95 -9.40
N LEU A 117 -7.07 -9.43 -8.17
CA LEU A 117 -7.43 -10.83 -7.89
C LEU A 117 -8.93 -11.03 -7.62
N HIS A 118 -9.76 -9.99 -7.75
CA HIS A 118 -11.18 -10.00 -7.39
C HIS A 118 -11.46 -10.53 -5.97
N LEU A 119 -10.63 -10.15 -4.99
CA LEU A 119 -10.80 -10.52 -3.58
C LEU A 119 -11.73 -9.55 -2.87
N ASN A 120 -12.27 -9.93 -1.71
CA ASN A 120 -13.00 -9.01 -0.86
C ASN A 120 -12.04 -8.11 -0.06
N PHE A 121 -11.99 -6.82 -0.40
CA PHE A 121 -11.25 -5.81 0.37
C PHE A 121 -12.04 -5.25 1.56
N VAL A 122 -11.38 -5.18 2.72
CA VAL A 122 -11.81 -4.48 3.93
C VAL A 122 -10.57 -3.79 4.51
N GLN A 123 -10.65 -2.47 4.71
CA GLN A 123 -9.58 -1.69 5.33
C GLN A 123 -9.31 -2.20 6.76
N ASP A 124 -8.05 -2.11 7.21
CA ASP A 124 -7.59 -2.60 8.52
C ASP A 124 -7.72 -4.11 8.76
N SER A 125 -8.20 -4.85 7.77
CA SER A 125 -8.26 -6.32 7.80
C SER A 125 -7.18 -6.91 6.88
N PRO A 126 -6.63 -8.10 7.23
CA PRO A 126 -5.84 -8.88 6.30
C PRO A 126 -6.64 -9.23 5.04
N LEU A 127 -5.95 -9.36 3.90
CA LEU A 127 -6.56 -9.92 2.71
C LEU A 127 -6.77 -11.43 2.90
N ASP A 128 -8.00 -11.86 2.67
CA ASP A 128 -8.34 -13.28 2.55
C ASP A 128 -8.29 -13.68 1.07
N TYR A 129 -7.27 -14.45 0.71
CA TYR A 129 -7.02 -14.90 -0.67
C TYR A 129 -8.02 -15.95 -1.15
N ALA A 130 -8.77 -16.61 -0.25
CA ALA A 130 -9.83 -17.54 -0.61
C ALA A 130 -11.17 -16.84 -0.85
N LYS A 131 -11.38 -15.67 -0.23
CA LYS A 131 -12.66 -14.95 -0.27
C LYS A 131 -12.75 -13.98 -1.44
N LYS A 132 -13.41 -14.41 -2.51
CA LYS A 132 -13.79 -13.53 -3.63
C LYS A 132 -14.81 -12.48 -3.22
N THR A 133 -14.78 -11.33 -3.88
CA THR A 133 -15.80 -10.30 -3.67
C THR A 133 -17.16 -10.81 -4.14
N LYS A 134 -18.18 -10.67 -3.28
CA LYS A 134 -19.60 -10.93 -3.60
C LYS A 134 -20.39 -9.63 -3.80
N LYS A 135 -19.72 -8.47 -3.66
CA LYS A 135 -20.38 -7.17 -3.75
C LYS A 135 -20.91 -6.99 -5.17
N LYS A 136 -22.23 -6.91 -5.29
CA LYS A 136 -22.88 -6.39 -6.50
C LYS A 136 -22.40 -4.95 -6.70
N GLU A 137 -22.14 -4.57 -7.95
CA GLU A 137 -21.66 -3.24 -8.30
C GLU A 137 -22.61 -2.20 -7.69
N SER A 138 -22.08 -1.25 -6.92
CA SER A 138 -22.89 -0.14 -6.39
C SER A 138 -22.76 1.04 -7.35
N ASP A 139 -23.88 1.52 -7.90
CA ASP A 139 -23.96 2.68 -8.81
C ASP A 139 -23.50 4.01 -8.18
N ASN A 140 -23.21 4.03 -6.88
CA ASN A 140 -22.61 5.17 -6.20
C ASN A 140 -21.11 5.26 -6.56
N LEU A 141 -20.91 5.71 -7.79
CA LEU A 141 -19.67 6.17 -8.37
C LEU A 141 -19.41 7.59 -7.84
N PRO A 142 -18.17 7.93 -7.41
CA PRO A 142 -17.80 9.34 -7.46
C PRO A 142 -17.93 9.80 -8.92
N GLU A 143 -18.69 10.88 -9.13
CA GLU A 143 -18.89 11.54 -10.42
C GLU A 143 -17.55 11.97 -11.04
#